data_AF-A0A3M1PNJ4-F1
#
_entry.id   AF-A0A3M1PNJ4-F1
#
_cell.length_a   1.000
_cell.length_b   1.000
_cell.length_c   1.000
_cell.angle_alpha   90.00
_cell.angle_beta   90.00
_cell.angle_gamma   90.00
#
_symmetry.space_group_name_H-M   'P 1'
#
loop_
_entity.id
_entity.type
_entity.pdbx_description
1 polymer ?
#
loop_
_entity_poly.entity_id
_entity_poly.type
_entity_poly.pdbx_seq_one_letter_code
_entity_poly.pdbx_strand_id
1 'polypeptide(L)'
;MGKKRINQLLTQIKENQQAELRNAAAIYTVAQVAVNELEAIATAASPDPNRAIAPAPIAPALPAALPTAPTQADLQQRYGSYNGCRSAAKHLGIHFPKTPSWSQLVAAFTYVEVFRQLVQDYAQQQEIAGLSGVGFTVTLK
;
A
#
# COMPACT_ATOMS: atom_id res chain seq x y z
N MET A 1 65.55 -16.96 -12.11
CA MET A 1 64.38 -16.69 -11.23
C MET A 1 63.00 -17.08 -11.81
N GLY A 2 62.86 -17.46 -13.10
CA GLY A 2 61.54 -17.67 -13.73
C GLY A 2 60.72 -18.89 -13.27
N LYS A 3 61.36 -20.05 -13.02
CA LYS A 3 60.64 -21.32 -12.73
C LYS A 3 59.83 -21.28 -11.43
N LYS A 4 60.34 -20.65 -10.36
CA LYS A 4 59.62 -20.50 -9.08
C LYS A 4 58.36 -19.65 -9.24
N ARG A 5 58.45 -18.55 -9.99
CA ARG A 5 57.31 -17.65 -10.25
C ARG A 5 56.24 -18.30 -11.13
N ILE A 6 56.65 -19.10 -12.12
CA ILE A 6 55.72 -19.89 -12.95
C ILE A 6 54.96 -20.91 -12.09
N ASN A 7 55.65 -21.66 -11.24
CA ASN A 7 54.98 -22.62 -10.35
C ASN A 7 54.03 -21.92 -9.36
N GLN A 8 54.41 -20.76 -8.84
CA GLN A 8 53.53 -19.98 -7.95
C GLN A 8 52.26 -19.50 -8.67
N LEU A 9 52.37 -19.03 -9.91
CA LEU A 9 51.20 -18.63 -10.73
C LEU A 9 50.31 -19.83 -11.07
N LEU A 10 50.89 -20.98 -11.39
CA LEU A 10 50.13 -22.21 -11.65
C LEU A 10 49.35 -22.68 -10.42
N THR A 11 49.93 -22.56 -9.22
CA THR A 11 49.23 -22.86 -7.97
C THR A 11 48.07 -21.88 -7.73
N GLN A 12 48.30 -20.57 -7.90
CA GLN A 12 47.25 -19.56 -7.75
C GLN A 12 46.10 -19.76 -8.73
N ILE A 13 46.38 -20.13 -9.98
CA ILE A 13 45.34 -20.41 -10.98
C ILE A 13 44.48 -21.60 -10.55
N LYS A 14 45.10 -22.68 -10.03
CA LYS A 14 44.36 -23.86 -9.55
C LYS A 14 43.48 -23.52 -8.34
N GLU A 15 44.01 -22.76 -7.40
CA GLU A 15 43.27 -22.32 -6.21
C GLU A 15 42.07 -21.42 -6.61
N ASN A 16 42.28 -20.48 -7.53
CA ASN A 16 41.22 -19.63 -8.04
C ASN A 16 40.14 -20.43 -8.78
N GLN A 17 40.51 -21.38 -9.65
CA GLN A 17 39.55 -22.26 -10.31
C GLN A 17 38.73 -23.08 -9.30
N GLN A 18 39.37 -23.59 -8.26
CA GLN A 18 38.66 -24.35 -7.23
C GLN A 18 37.72 -23.46 -6.41
N ALA A 19 38.09 -22.21 -6.15
CA ALA A 19 37.23 -21.22 -5.51
C ALA A 19 36.05 -20.82 -6.40
N GLU A 20 36.27 -20.61 -7.69
CA GLU A 20 35.23 -20.31 -8.68
C GLU A 20 34.21 -21.45 -8.79
N LEU A 21 34.65 -22.70 -8.82
CA LEU A 21 33.75 -23.86 -8.83
C LEU A 21 32.88 -23.94 -7.57
N ARG A 22 33.45 -23.64 -6.40
CA ARG A 22 32.68 -23.59 -5.14
C ARG A 22 31.67 -22.45 -5.13
N ASN A 23 32.06 -21.29 -5.64
CA ASN A 23 31.16 -20.13 -5.73
C ASN A 23 30.00 -20.42 -6.72
N ALA A 24 30.31 -20.98 -7.89
CA ALA A 24 29.30 -21.38 -8.86
C ALA A 24 28.31 -22.41 -8.29
N ALA A 25 28.78 -23.40 -7.54
CA ALA A 25 27.93 -24.37 -6.88
C ALA A 25 27.00 -23.71 -5.84
N ALA A 26 27.51 -22.75 -5.04
CA ALA A 26 26.72 -22.02 -4.06
C ALA A 26 25.66 -21.11 -4.72
N ILE A 27 26.00 -20.45 -5.84
CA ILE A 27 25.04 -19.66 -6.61
C ILE A 27 23.95 -20.56 -7.19
N TYR A 28 24.32 -21.71 -7.74
CA TYR A 28 23.37 -22.66 -8.30
C TYR A 28 22.39 -23.19 -7.24
N THR A 29 22.86 -23.54 -6.04
CA THR A 29 21.96 -24.01 -4.99
C THR A 29 20.99 -22.94 -4.52
N VAL A 30 21.45 -21.70 -4.34
CA VAL A 30 20.57 -20.57 -3.98
C VAL A 30 19.55 -20.29 -5.08
N ALA A 31 19.98 -20.29 -6.35
CA ALA A 31 19.08 -20.10 -7.47
C ALA A 31 18.03 -21.22 -7.57
N GLN A 32 18.42 -22.48 -7.36
CA GLN A 32 17.49 -23.61 -7.38
C GLN A 32 16.45 -23.51 -6.24
N VAL A 33 16.86 -23.09 -5.04
CA VAL A 33 15.93 -22.85 -3.94
C VAL A 33 14.93 -21.75 -4.30
N ALA A 34 15.41 -20.64 -4.86
CA ALA A 34 14.53 -19.53 -5.29
C ALA A 34 13.54 -19.95 -6.38
N VAL A 35 13.97 -20.77 -7.35
CA VAL A 35 13.08 -21.31 -8.40
C VAL A 35 12.02 -22.22 -7.78
N ASN A 36 12.42 -23.13 -6.88
CA ASN A 36 11.47 -24.02 -6.20
C ASN A 36 10.43 -23.24 -5.36
N GLU A 37 10.84 -22.15 -4.70
CA GLU A 37 9.93 -21.28 -3.96
C GLU A 37 8.96 -20.54 -4.89
N LEU A 38 9.43 -20.02 -6.03
CA LEU A 38 8.59 -19.38 -7.04
C LEU A 38 7.57 -20.35 -7.66
N GLU A 39 7.97 -21.59 -7.95
CA GLU A 39 7.06 -22.63 -8.42
C GLU A 39 6.01 -23.00 -7.36
N ALA A 40 6.38 -23.04 -6.08
CA ALA A 40 5.43 -23.28 -5.00
C ALA A 40 4.39 -22.14 -4.89
N ILE A 41 4.83 -20.89 -5.02
CA ILE A 41 3.95 -19.70 -5.03
C ILE A 41 3.03 -19.72 -6.26
N ALA A 42 3.58 -20.02 -7.44
CA ALA A 42 2.81 -20.10 -8.69
C ALA A 42 1.77 -21.23 -8.63
N THR A 43 2.13 -22.38 -8.05
CA THR A 43 1.20 -23.52 -7.88
C THR A 43 0.11 -23.21 -6.86
N ALA A 44 0.42 -22.45 -5.80
CA ALA A 44 -0.58 -21.97 -4.83
C ALA A 44 -1.53 -20.90 -5.41
N ALA A 45 -1.15 -20.24 -6.50
CA ALA A 45 -1.94 -19.23 -7.20
C ALA A 45 -2.86 -19.81 -8.30
N SER A 46 -2.78 -21.11 -8.59
CA SER A 46 -3.78 -21.79 -9.44
C SER A 46 -5.07 -21.96 -8.64
N PRO A 47 -6.22 -21.43 -9.11
CA PRO A 47 -7.49 -21.55 -8.42
C PRO A 47 -8.01 -22.98 -8.59
N ASP A 48 -7.74 -23.84 -7.62
CA ASP A 48 -8.46 -25.09 -7.44
C ASP A 48 -9.88 -24.73 -6.93
N PRO A 49 -10.97 -24.97 -7.70
CA PRO A 49 -12.31 -24.53 -7.36
C PRO A 49 -12.90 -25.22 -6.12
N ASN A 50 -12.17 -26.14 -5.48
CA ASN A 50 -12.68 -26.99 -4.42
C ASN A 50 -11.82 -27.03 -3.15
N ARG A 51 -10.80 -26.18 -3.02
CA ARG A 51 -10.03 -26.06 -1.77
C ARG A 51 -10.65 -24.94 -0.94
N ALA A 52 -11.32 -25.31 0.15
CA ALA A 52 -11.77 -24.37 1.18
C ALA A 52 -10.54 -23.70 1.80
N ILE A 53 -10.14 -22.57 1.21
CA ILE A 53 -9.09 -21.69 1.71
C ILE A 53 -9.68 -21.02 2.94
N ALA A 54 -9.09 -21.25 4.12
CA ALA A 54 -9.31 -20.39 5.27
C ALA A 54 -9.08 -18.94 4.81
N PRO A 55 -10.05 -18.03 4.99
CA PRO A 55 -10.06 -16.76 4.29
C PRO A 55 -8.76 -16.00 4.60
N ALA A 56 -7.98 -15.73 3.56
CA ALA A 56 -6.93 -14.72 3.64
C ALA A 56 -7.57 -13.43 4.17
N PRO A 57 -6.89 -12.66 5.06
CA PRO A 57 -7.43 -11.40 5.51
C PRO A 57 -7.67 -10.54 4.28
N ILE A 58 -8.94 -10.31 3.97
CA ILE A 58 -9.39 -9.54 2.83
C ILE A 58 -8.82 -8.14 3.06
N ALA A 59 -7.78 -7.78 2.31
CA ALA A 59 -7.32 -6.41 2.29
C ALA A 59 -8.53 -5.57 1.90
N PRO A 60 -8.90 -4.54 2.69
CA PRO A 60 -10.09 -3.78 2.41
C PRO A 60 -9.99 -3.17 1.02
N ALA A 61 -10.86 -3.62 0.13
CA ALA A 61 -10.97 -3.05 -1.20
C ALA A 61 -11.47 -1.61 -1.05
N LEU A 62 -10.81 -0.68 -1.74
CA LEU A 62 -11.32 0.68 -1.87
C LEU A 62 -12.77 0.62 -2.40
N PRO A 63 -13.68 1.48 -1.90
CA PRO A 63 -15.07 1.47 -2.34
C PRO A 63 -15.14 1.58 -3.87
N ALA A 64 -15.89 0.66 -4.49
CA ALA A 64 -15.96 0.53 -5.95
C ALA A 64 -16.59 1.76 -6.63
N ALA A 65 -17.36 2.55 -5.88
CA ALA A 65 -17.95 3.80 -6.35
C ALA A 65 -17.36 4.95 -5.54
N LEU A 66 -16.68 5.88 -6.23
CA LEU A 66 -16.35 7.16 -5.60
C LEU A 66 -17.65 7.95 -5.38
N PRO A 67 -17.87 8.52 -4.19
CA PRO A 67 -18.99 9.41 -3.96
C PRO A 67 -18.94 10.58 -4.95
N THR A 68 -20.10 10.96 -5.48
CA THR A 68 -20.23 12.09 -6.39
C THR A 68 -19.79 13.35 -5.67
N ALA A 69 -18.78 14.04 -6.20
CA ALA A 69 -18.28 15.26 -5.60
C ALA A 69 -19.40 16.33 -5.56
N PRO A 70 -19.72 16.91 -4.39
CA PRO A 70 -20.69 18.00 -4.30
C PRO A 70 -20.23 19.20 -5.12
N THR A 71 -21.15 19.81 -5.86
CA THR A 71 -20.89 21.08 -6.54
C THR A 71 -20.94 22.25 -5.56
N GLN A 72 -20.45 23.42 -5.98
CA GLN A 72 -20.63 24.66 -5.22
C GLN A 72 -22.11 24.95 -4.95
N ALA A 73 -22.99 24.70 -5.91
CA ALA A 73 -24.42 24.92 -5.75
C ALA A 73 -25.00 24.01 -4.66
N ASP A 74 -24.58 22.75 -4.62
CA ASP A 74 -25.00 21.80 -3.59
C ASP A 74 -24.56 22.24 -2.20
N LEU A 75 -23.33 22.73 -2.05
CA LEU A 75 -22.83 23.25 -0.77
C LEU A 75 -23.59 24.51 -0.34
N GLN A 76 -23.89 25.41 -1.27
CA GLN A 76 -24.71 26.60 -0.98
C GLN A 76 -26.14 26.22 -0.59
N GLN A 77 -26.73 25.22 -1.23
CA GLN A 77 -28.06 24.76 -0.86
C GLN A 77 -28.07 24.09 0.52
N ARG A 78 -27.04 23.29 0.83
CA ARG A 78 -26.92 22.56 2.12
C ARG A 78 -26.62 23.48 3.30
N TYR A 79 -25.77 24.49 3.10
CA TYR A 79 -25.24 25.32 4.19
C TYR A 79 -25.59 26.82 4.05
N GLY A 80 -26.40 27.18 3.06
CA GLY A 80 -26.94 28.53 2.81
C GLY A 80 -25.97 29.51 2.16
N SER A 81 -24.75 29.64 2.69
CA SER A 81 -23.79 30.63 2.20
C SER A 81 -22.35 30.14 2.30
N TYR A 82 -21.41 30.86 1.69
CA TYR A 82 -19.98 30.61 1.82
C TYR A 82 -19.53 30.58 3.30
N ASN A 83 -20.01 31.52 4.11
CA ASN A 83 -19.69 31.55 5.55
C ASN A 83 -20.33 30.37 6.29
N GLY A 84 -21.54 29.96 5.90
CA GLY A 84 -22.18 28.75 6.39
C GLY A 84 -21.36 27.50 6.09
N CYS A 85 -20.85 27.37 4.87
CA CYS A 85 -19.96 26.27 4.46
C CYS A 85 -18.68 26.25 5.31
N ARG A 86 -18.06 27.41 5.55
CA ARG A 86 -16.86 27.51 6.40
C ARG A 86 -17.14 27.12 7.86
N SER A 87 -18.29 27.53 8.40
CA SER A 87 -18.69 27.15 9.75
C SER A 87 -18.93 25.65 9.83
N ALA A 88 -19.67 25.09 8.87
CA ALA A 88 -19.92 23.65 8.78
C ALA A 88 -18.62 22.86 8.65
N ALA A 89 -17.69 23.31 7.80
CA ALA A 89 -16.37 22.68 7.66
C ALA A 89 -15.64 22.58 9.01
N LYS A 90 -15.66 23.65 9.81
CA LYS A 90 -15.07 23.64 11.15
C LYS A 90 -15.73 22.64 12.10
N HIS A 91 -17.06 22.52 12.07
CA HIS A 91 -17.79 21.51 12.87
C HIS A 91 -17.48 20.07 12.43
N LEU A 92 -17.10 19.87 11.17
CA LEU A 92 -16.70 18.58 10.63
C LEU A 92 -15.21 18.27 10.85
N GLY A 93 -14.47 19.14 11.55
CA GLY A 93 -13.03 18.95 11.80
C GLY A 93 -12.13 19.34 10.62
N ILE A 94 -12.66 20.04 9.62
CA ILE A 94 -11.90 20.53 8.48
C ILE A 94 -11.26 21.87 8.86
N HIS A 95 -9.93 21.89 8.90
CA HIS A 95 -9.16 23.08 9.22
C HIS A 95 -8.42 23.60 7.99
N PHE A 96 -8.64 24.88 7.68
CA PHE A 96 -7.91 25.58 6.62
C PHE A 96 -6.92 26.58 7.25
N PRO A 97 -5.65 26.64 6.78
CA PRO A 97 -4.65 27.57 7.30
C PRO A 97 -4.97 29.03 6.94
N LYS A 98 -5.70 29.25 5.84
CA LYS A 98 -6.14 30.56 5.34
C LYS A 98 -7.61 30.48 4.95
N THR A 99 -8.19 31.62 4.56
CA THR A 99 -9.53 31.67 3.97
C THR A 99 -9.57 30.81 2.70
N PRO A 100 -10.39 29.75 2.65
CA PRO A 100 -10.37 28.79 1.54
C PRO A 100 -11.09 29.31 0.30
N SER A 101 -10.66 28.93 -0.91
CA SER A 101 -11.48 29.15 -2.11
C SER A 101 -12.72 28.25 -2.13
N TRP A 102 -13.70 28.55 -2.99
CA TRP A 102 -14.82 27.64 -3.24
C TRP A 102 -14.38 26.25 -3.70
N SER A 103 -13.35 26.17 -4.56
CA SER A 103 -12.79 24.90 -5.01
C SER A 103 -12.15 24.10 -3.87
N GLN A 104 -11.48 24.77 -2.92
CA GLN A 104 -10.92 24.12 -1.73
C GLN A 104 -12.00 23.61 -0.78
N LEU A 105 -13.11 24.34 -0.63
CA LEU A 105 -14.27 23.87 0.14
C LEU A 105 -14.86 22.62 -0.51
N VAL A 106 -15.17 22.67 -1.80
CA VAL A 106 -15.70 21.51 -2.55
C VAL A 106 -14.81 20.30 -2.36
N ALA A 107 -13.50 20.43 -2.62
CA ALA A 107 -12.56 19.33 -2.44
C ALA A 107 -12.59 18.79 -1.01
N ALA A 108 -12.50 19.66 0.00
CA ALA A 108 -12.47 19.24 1.39
C ALA A 108 -13.74 18.48 1.83
N PHE A 109 -14.92 18.94 1.39
CA PHE A 109 -16.18 18.23 1.67
C PHE A 109 -16.23 16.87 0.98
N THR A 110 -15.79 16.76 -0.28
CA THR A 110 -15.67 15.47 -0.98
C THR A 110 -14.77 14.51 -0.22
N TYR A 111 -13.57 14.95 0.18
CA TYR A 111 -12.61 14.09 0.87
C TYR A 111 -13.12 13.62 2.23
N VAL A 112 -13.77 14.49 3.00
CA VAL A 112 -14.36 14.09 4.30
C VAL A 112 -15.42 13.00 4.12
N GLU A 113 -16.25 13.11 3.08
CA GLU A 113 -17.28 12.10 2.78
C GLU A 113 -16.63 10.76 2.38
N VAL A 114 -15.62 10.78 1.51
CA VAL A 114 -14.83 9.59 1.13
C VAL A 114 -14.17 8.94 2.35
N PHE A 115 -13.51 9.72 3.21
CA PHE A 115 -12.84 9.18 4.40
C PHE A 115 -13.82 8.54 5.37
N ARG A 116 -14.99 9.15 5.58
CA ARG A 116 -16.04 8.57 6.43
C ARG A 116 -16.53 7.24 5.88
N GLN A 117 -16.79 7.19 4.58
CA GLN A 117 -17.24 5.97 3.93
C GLN A 117 -16.19 4.86 4.02
N LEU A 118 -14.91 5.17 3.75
CA LEU A 118 -13.82 4.21 3.85
C LEU A 118 -13.67 3.66 5.27
N VAL A 119 -13.68 4.52 6.29
CA VAL A 119 -13.58 4.09 7.69
C VAL A 119 -14.77 3.23 8.09
N GLN A 120 -15.97 3.57 7.64
CA GLN A 120 -17.18 2.80 7.91
C GLN A 120 -17.16 1.43 7.22
N ASP A 121 -16.78 1.38 5.94
CA ASP A 121 -16.65 0.16 5.16
C ASP A 121 -15.59 -0.77 5.80
N TYR A 122 -14.45 -0.21 6.22
CA TYR A 122 -13.41 -0.96 6.91
C TYR A 122 -13.88 -1.51 8.26
N ALA A 123 -14.55 -0.68 9.06
CA ALA A 123 -15.06 -1.09 10.37
C ALA A 123 -16.12 -2.20 10.25
N GLN A 124 -16.98 -2.13 9.22
CA GLN A 124 -17.97 -3.17 8.93
C GLN A 124 -17.31 -4.48 8.47
N GLN A 125 -16.30 -4.42 7.59
CA GLN A 125 -15.61 -5.61 7.08
C GLN A 125 -14.82 -6.36 8.17
N GLN A 126 -14.27 -5.64 9.15
CA GLN A 126 -13.43 -6.22 10.20
C GLN A 126 -14.20 -6.44 11.53
N GLU A 127 -15.51 -6.24 11.55
CA GLU A 127 -16.36 -6.32 12.74
C GLU A 127 -15.82 -5.52 13.94
N ILE A 128 -15.18 -4.36 13.67
CA ILE A 128 -14.53 -3.56 14.71
C ILE A 128 -15.61 -2.88 15.56
N ALA A 129 -15.94 -3.49 16.69
CA ALA A 129 -16.76 -2.87 17.72
C ALA A 129 -15.92 -1.87 18.52
N GLY A 130 -16.46 -0.65 18.76
CA GLY A 130 -15.87 0.32 19.69
C GLY A 130 -15.26 1.58 19.08
N LEU A 131 -15.48 1.87 17.78
CA LEU A 131 -15.03 3.13 17.17
C LEU A 131 -15.92 4.34 17.49
N SER A 132 -16.99 4.16 18.27
CA SER A 132 -17.89 5.27 18.65
C SER A 132 -17.14 6.32 19.48
N GLY A 133 -17.15 7.56 19.01
CA GLY A 133 -16.47 8.69 19.67
C GLY A 133 -14.98 8.83 19.33
N VAL A 134 -14.42 7.97 18.49
CA VAL A 134 -13.02 8.11 18.03
C VAL A 134 -12.95 9.13 16.90
N GLY A 135 -12.10 10.15 17.06
CA GLY A 135 -11.84 11.17 16.05
C GLY A 135 -10.43 11.04 15.46
N PHE A 136 -10.33 11.10 14.13
CA PHE A 136 -9.06 11.11 13.42
C PHE A 136 -8.84 12.46 12.74
N THR A 137 -7.62 12.97 12.80
CA THR A 137 -7.21 14.18 12.07
C THR A 137 -6.17 13.80 11.03
N VAL A 138 -6.48 14.06 9.76
CA VAL A 138 -5.57 13.80 8.64
C VAL A 138 -5.16 15.15 8.05
N THR A 139 -3.86 15.35 7.86
CA THR A 139 -3.30 16.56 7.24
C THR A 139 -2.70 16.22 5.89
N LEU A 140 -3.23 16.82 4.83
CA LEU A 140 -2.69 16.71 3.47
C LEU A 140 -1.53 17.72 3.32
N LYS A 141 -0.37 17.26 2.85
CA LYS A 141 0.80 18.10 2.56
C LYS A 141 0.89 18.44 1.08
#